data_AF-A0A560XI81-F1
#
_entry.id   AF-A0A560XI81-F1
#
_cell.length_a   1.000
_cell.length_b   1.000
_cell.length_c   1.000
_cell.angle_alpha   90.00
_cell.angle_beta   90.00
_cell.angle_gamma   90.00
#
_symmetry.space_group_name_H-M   'P 1'
#
loop_
_entity.id
_entity.type
_entity.pdbx_description
1 polymer ?
#
loop_
_entity_poly.entity_id
_entity_poly.type
_entity_poly.pdbx_seq_one_letter_code
_entity_poly.pdbx_strand_id
1 'polypeptide(L)'
;MPGSRATNRLRARTWARAVCALAVAWAAAVAAPAASASAGPHAAAAEAAAEAGTDYVALGSSFAAGPGVPPLQTSDGASDCSRSANNYPGVVAREIGANLTDVSCSGATTAHVLRERQGSRPPQIEAVTSATRLVTLTIGGNDVNYLGSINAYSCQAGGGTTCPTVNRDAVERTFPELPGRIADIVHAVRAAAPEARVHLVTYFTLLPDSGGCADAPLTAEQAAYERDIAARLAAATADAAAATGATLVDLAGASQGHDACSATPWVESYRPAAGRSTYHPNEAGMRAAAALVRSALASDGLTRTAAFRSALPGKCVDVRASGTADGTPVQLWTCNGTAAQRWTFLPGPGGTLRALGRCLDVSDGGTANGTKVQLWQCNGTGAQRWVTGPDSSLINPRSGRCLDDPAASTSDGTQLQIYDCNATDAQRWTPTPA
;
A
#
# COMPACT_ATOMS: atom_id res chain seq x y z
N MET A 1 16.35 57.54 -60.03
CA MET A 1 15.17 58.38 -59.73
C MET A 1 14.08 58.04 -60.73
N PRO A 2 12.83 57.78 -60.28
CA PRO A 2 11.81 57.18 -61.13
C PRO A 2 11.07 58.20 -61.99
N GLY A 3 10.56 57.73 -63.12
CA GLY A 3 9.77 58.47 -64.09
C GLY A 3 8.40 57.83 -64.34
N SER A 4 7.49 58.73 -64.72
CA SER A 4 6.39 58.61 -65.70
C SER A 4 5.28 57.56 -65.58
N ARG A 5 4.04 58.12 -65.50
CA ARG A 5 2.87 57.93 -66.39
C ARG A 5 2.35 56.50 -66.63
N ALA A 6 1.06 56.26 -66.38
CA ALA A 6 -0.01 56.39 -67.39
C ALA A 6 -1.33 55.73 -66.94
N THR A 7 -2.41 56.32 -67.42
CA THR A 7 -3.85 56.02 -67.31
C THR A 7 -4.33 54.74 -68.02
N ASN A 8 -5.42 54.11 -67.54
CA ASN A 8 -6.66 53.75 -68.30
C ASN A 8 -7.53 52.72 -67.53
N ARG A 9 -8.87 52.94 -67.43
CA ARG A 9 -10.00 52.25 -68.14
C ARG A 9 -10.05 50.72 -67.91
N LEU A 10 -11.18 50.01 -67.81
CA LEU A 10 -12.64 50.19 -67.95
C LEU A 10 -13.28 48.80 -67.67
N ARG A 11 -14.58 48.81 -67.35
CA ARG A 11 -15.65 47.90 -67.83
C ARG A 11 -15.95 46.55 -67.14
N ALA A 12 -17.23 46.50 -66.76
CA ALA A 12 -18.14 45.37 -66.61
C ALA A 12 -18.43 44.59 -67.91
N ARG A 13 -18.98 43.37 -67.75
CA ARG A 13 -20.01 42.66 -68.56
C ARG A 13 -20.13 41.22 -68.03
N THR A 14 -21.24 40.70 -67.52
CA THR A 14 -22.57 40.37 -68.05
C THR A 14 -22.69 39.20 -69.05
N TRP A 15 -23.35 38.12 -68.58
CA TRP A 15 -24.45 37.31 -69.19
C TRP A 15 -24.16 36.08 -70.08
N ALA A 16 -25.14 35.16 -70.00
CA ALA A 16 -25.49 34.01 -70.88
C ALA A 16 -24.76 32.68 -70.64
N ARG A 17 -25.31 31.47 -70.83
CA ARG A 17 -26.67 30.86 -70.89
C ARG A 17 -26.43 29.34 -71.06
N ALA A 18 -27.24 28.51 -70.38
CA ALA A 18 -27.92 27.32 -70.91
C ALA A 18 -27.26 25.89 -70.99
N VAL A 19 -28.14 24.93 -70.66
CA VAL A 19 -28.36 23.53 -71.16
C VAL A 19 -27.74 22.32 -70.43
N CYS A 20 -28.68 21.52 -69.89
CA CYS A 20 -28.79 20.07 -69.67
C CYS A 20 -27.55 19.16 -69.59
N ALA A 21 -27.50 18.33 -68.54
CA ALA A 21 -27.41 16.87 -68.66
C ALA A 21 -27.88 16.18 -67.36
N LEU A 22 -28.72 15.15 -67.51
CA LEU A 22 -29.12 14.23 -66.46
C LEU A 22 -27.93 13.41 -65.94
N ALA A 23 -27.91 13.14 -64.64
CA ALA A 23 -27.28 11.93 -64.11
C ALA A 23 -28.05 11.47 -62.86
N VAL A 24 -28.94 10.49 -63.05
CA VAL A 24 -29.39 9.58 -62.00
C VAL A 24 -28.24 8.61 -61.78
N ALA A 25 -27.64 8.59 -60.59
CA ALA A 25 -26.68 7.57 -60.20
C ALA A 25 -27.17 6.90 -58.91
N TRP A 26 -27.58 5.65 -59.06
CA TRP A 26 -27.74 4.66 -58.01
C TRP A 26 -26.47 4.57 -57.17
N ALA A 27 -26.58 4.66 -55.85
CA ALA A 27 -25.57 4.17 -54.93
C ALA A 27 -26.00 2.79 -54.43
N ALA A 28 -25.27 1.76 -54.86
CA ALA A 28 -25.41 0.40 -54.38
C ALA A 28 -25.13 0.32 -52.87
N ALA A 29 -26.10 -0.21 -52.11
CA ALA A 29 -25.88 -0.64 -50.75
C ALA A 29 -24.96 -1.87 -50.76
N VAL A 30 -23.73 -1.70 -50.30
CA VAL A 30 -22.86 -2.84 -49.95
C VAL A 30 -23.37 -3.38 -48.62
N ALA A 31 -24.21 -4.41 -48.68
CA ALA A 31 -24.51 -5.24 -47.52
C ALA A 31 -23.25 -6.03 -47.16
N ALA A 32 -22.53 -5.59 -46.13
CA ALA A 32 -21.56 -6.44 -45.46
C ALA A 32 -22.32 -7.59 -44.79
N PRO A 33 -21.89 -8.86 -44.94
CA PRO A 33 -22.50 -9.94 -44.20
C PRO A 33 -22.21 -9.73 -42.72
N ALA A 34 -23.26 -9.60 -41.91
CA ALA A 34 -23.16 -9.75 -40.47
C ALA A 34 -22.73 -11.19 -40.20
N ALA A 35 -21.42 -11.40 -40.02
CA ALA A 35 -20.91 -12.62 -39.43
C ALA A 35 -21.39 -12.64 -37.98
N SER A 36 -22.48 -13.36 -37.73
CA SER A 36 -22.84 -13.79 -36.39
C SER A 36 -21.72 -14.70 -35.89
N ALA A 37 -20.70 -14.12 -35.28
CA ALA A 37 -19.72 -14.87 -34.52
C ALA A 37 -20.48 -15.46 -33.32
N SER A 38 -20.84 -16.74 -33.41
CA SER A 38 -21.25 -17.49 -32.23
C SER A 38 -20.07 -17.44 -31.26
N ALA A 39 -20.19 -16.63 -30.21
CA ALA A 39 -19.31 -16.64 -29.07
C ALA A 39 -19.23 -18.09 -28.59
N GLY A 40 -18.08 -18.74 -28.79
CA GLY A 40 -17.90 -20.13 -28.42
C GLY A 40 -18.11 -20.32 -26.92
N PRO A 41 -18.27 -21.56 -26.43
CA PRO A 41 -18.42 -21.85 -25.00
C PRO A 41 -17.29 -21.28 -24.12
N HIS A 42 -16.14 -20.92 -24.71
CA HIS A 42 -15.05 -20.21 -24.03
C HIS A 42 -15.33 -18.73 -23.73
N ALA A 43 -16.07 -18.02 -24.59
CA ALA A 43 -16.45 -16.63 -24.34
C ALA A 43 -17.55 -16.54 -23.28
N ALA A 44 -18.53 -17.45 -23.33
CA ALA A 44 -19.54 -17.59 -22.28
C ALA A 44 -18.95 -18.07 -20.94
N ALA A 45 -17.92 -18.94 -20.96
CA ALA A 45 -17.19 -19.34 -19.75
C ALA A 45 -16.28 -18.24 -19.21
N ALA A 46 -15.74 -17.36 -20.06
CA ALA A 46 -14.96 -16.19 -19.64
C ALA A 46 -15.86 -15.08 -19.08
N GLU A 47 -17.07 -14.89 -19.61
CA GLU A 47 -18.10 -14.01 -19.03
C GLU A 47 -18.65 -14.59 -17.71
N ALA A 48 -18.88 -15.91 -17.62
CA ALA A 48 -19.31 -16.57 -16.38
C ALA A 48 -18.20 -16.59 -15.29
N ALA A 49 -16.93 -16.68 -15.69
CA ALA A 49 -15.79 -16.54 -14.77
C ALA A 49 -15.54 -15.08 -14.35
N ALA A 50 -16.01 -14.11 -15.13
CA ALA A 50 -16.03 -12.69 -14.75
C ALA A 50 -17.22 -12.35 -13.83
N GLU A 51 -18.28 -13.16 -13.81
CA GLU A 51 -19.40 -13.04 -12.84
C GLU A 51 -19.07 -13.60 -11.44
N ALA A 52 -18.12 -14.53 -11.31
CA ALA A 52 -17.69 -15.06 -10.02
C ALA A 52 -16.61 -14.17 -9.39
N GLY A 53 -16.97 -13.45 -8.32
CA GLY A 53 -16.02 -12.63 -7.55
C GLY A 53 -14.78 -13.41 -7.10
N THR A 54 -13.65 -12.72 -6.93
CA THR A 54 -12.40 -13.35 -6.43
C THR A 54 -12.63 -13.95 -5.04
N ASP A 55 -12.32 -15.24 -4.84
CA ASP A 55 -12.42 -15.86 -3.52
C ASP A 55 -11.31 -15.34 -2.59
N TYR A 56 -11.73 -14.61 -1.56
CA TYR A 56 -10.88 -13.87 -0.64
C TYR A 56 -11.06 -14.41 0.79
N VAL A 57 -9.99 -14.90 1.40
CA VAL A 57 -9.97 -15.31 2.81
C VAL A 57 -9.23 -14.26 3.64
N ALA A 58 -9.89 -13.73 4.67
CA ALA A 58 -9.25 -12.83 5.64
C ALA A 58 -8.88 -13.59 6.91
N LEU A 59 -7.59 -13.65 7.19
CA LEU A 59 -7.00 -14.22 8.39
C LEU A 59 -6.52 -13.09 9.32
N GLY A 60 -6.45 -13.36 10.62
CA GLY A 60 -5.77 -12.47 11.56
C GLY A 60 -6.45 -12.30 12.90
N SER A 61 -5.99 -11.29 13.62
CA SER A 61 -6.41 -10.94 14.97
C SER A 61 -7.48 -9.83 14.99
N SER A 62 -7.56 -9.07 16.09
CA SER A 62 -8.53 -7.99 16.26
C SER A 62 -8.34 -6.82 15.30
N PHE A 63 -7.12 -6.58 14.81
CA PHE A 63 -6.85 -5.49 13.87
C PHE A 63 -7.42 -5.76 12.46
N ALA A 64 -7.58 -7.03 12.10
CA ALA A 64 -8.35 -7.45 10.93
C ALA A 64 -9.85 -7.58 11.24
N ALA A 65 -10.22 -7.99 12.45
CA ALA A 65 -11.63 -8.16 12.85
C ALA A 65 -12.38 -6.84 13.07
N GLY A 66 -11.72 -5.80 13.57
CA GLY A 66 -12.29 -4.48 13.81
C GLY A 66 -13.30 -4.37 14.96
N PRO A 67 -12.98 -4.82 16.18
CA PRO A 67 -13.90 -4.74 17.30
C PRO A 67 -14.26 -3.30 17.64
N GLY A 68 -15.55 -3.02 17.88
CA GLY A 68 -16.05 -1.68 18.21
C GLY A 68 -16.26 -0.76 17.00
N VAL A 69 -16.07 -1.26 15.78
CA VAL A 69 -16.49 -0.59 14.54
C VAL A 69 -17.86 -1.15 14.13
N PRO A 70 -18.95 -0.36 14.15
CA PRO A 70 -20.27 -0.84 13.74
C PRO A 70 -20.45 -0.89 12.21
N PRO A 71 -21.40 -1.71 11.71
CA PRO A 71 -22.12 -2.73 12.46
C PRO A 71 -21.28 -4.01 12.61
N LEU A 72 -21.68 -4.88 13.53
CA LEU A 72 -21.13 -6.23 13.65
C LEU A 72 -21.51 -7.06 12.40
N GLN A 73 -20.65 -7.97 11.95
CA GLN A 73 -21.02 -8.94 10.93
C GLN A 73 -22.11 -9.88 11.46
N THR A 74 -22.95 -10.36 10.56
CA THR A 74 -23.99 -11.35 10.86
C THR A 74 -23.58 -12.78 10.50
N SER A 75 -22.33 -12.97 10.04
CA SER A 75 -21.77 -14.28 9.72
C SER A 75 -21.51 -15.12 10.98
N ASP A 76 -21.47 -16.44 10.80
CA ASP A 76 -21.27 -17.36 11.93
C ASP A 76 -19.98 -17.09 12.69
N GLY A 77 -20.08 -17.03 14.02
CA GLY A 77 -18.96 -16.73 14.91
C GLY A 77 -18.47 -15.28 14.90
N ALA A 78 -19.13 -14.37 14.17
CA ALA A 78 -18.74 -12.97 14.10
C ALA A 78 -18.84 -12.26 15.45
N SER A 79 -19.92 -12.51 16.21
CA SER A 79 -20.10 -11.95 17.54
C SER A 79 -18.96 -12.28 18.47
N ASP A 80 -18.57 -13.54 18.48
CA ASP A 80 -17.63 -14.03 19.46
C ASP A 80 -16.17 -13.72 19.07
N CYS A 81 -15.94 -13.35 17.81
CA CYS A 81 -14.68 -12.82 17.29
C CYS A 81 -14.63 -11.29 17.23
N SER A 82 -15.75 -10.63 17.57
CA SER A 82 -15.96 -9.19 17.44
C SER A 82 -15.66 -8.67 16.02
N ARG A 83 -16.09 -9.41 14.99
CA ARG A 83 -15.88 -9.01 13.59
C ARG A 83 -16.87 -7.94 13.16
N SER A 84 -16.35 -6.81 12.70
CA SER A 84 -17.11 -5.71 12.11
C SER A 84 -17.39 -5.96 10.64
N ALA A 85 -18.59 -5.58 10.17
CA ALA A 85 -18.89 -5.53 8.75
C ALA A 85 -18.12 -4.40 8.04
N ASN A 86 -17.55 -3.46 8.80
CA ASN A 86 -16.73 -2.35 8.35
C ASN A 86 -15.26 -2.51 8.76
N ASN A 87 -14.82 -3.73 9.04
CA ASN A 87 -13.40 -4.02 9.10
C ASN A 87 -12.75 -3.92 7.71
N TYR A 88 -11.42 -3.76 7.67
CA TYR A 88 -10.74 -3.55 6.39
C TYR A 88 -10.98 -4.69 5.38
N PRO A 89 -11.04 -5.99 5.76
CA PRO A 89 -11.36 -7.04 4.81
C PRO A 89 -12.75 -6.90 4.18
N GLY A 90 -13.77 -6.60 5.00
CA GLY A 90 -15.13 -6.37 4.54
C GLY A 90 -15.25 -5.18 3.57
N VAL A 91 -14.51 -4.10 3.83
CA VAL A 91 -14.45 -2.94 2.93
C VAL A 91 -13.76 -3.30 1.62
N VAL A 92 -12.59 -3.94 1.67
CA VAL A 92 -11.86 -4.40 0.46
C VAL A 92 -12.75 -5.28 -0.40
N ALA A 93 -13.41 -6.27 0.20
CA ALA A 93 -14.22 -7.24 -0.53
C ALA A 93 -15.38 -6.58 -1.29
N ARG A 94 -16.10 -5.66 -0.64
CA ARG A 94 -17.19 -4.91 -1.29
C ARG A 94 -16.68 -4.04 -2.43
N GLU A 95 -15.53 -3.40 -2.25
CA GLU A 95 -14.99 -2.46 -3.23
C GLU A 95 -14.37 -3.13 -4.46
N ILE A 96 -13.90 -4.37 -4.34
CA ILE A 96 -13.34 -5.14 -5.47
C ILE A 96 -14.30 -6.21 -6.01
N GLY A 97 -15.49 -6.37 -5.39
CA GLY A 97 -16.45 -7.41 -5.76
C GLY A 97 -15.97 -8.84 -5.44
N ALA A 98 -15.21 -9.04 -4.36
CA ALA A 98 -14.71 -10.35 -3.94
C ALA A 98 -15.69 -11.11 -3.02
N ASN A 99 -15.63 -12.44 -3.08
CA ASN A 99 -16.34 -13.33 -2.17
C ASN A 99 -15.51 -13.49 -0.89
N LEU A 100 -15.92 -12.82 0.18
CA LEU A 100 -15.16 -12.81 1.44
C LEU A 100 -15.55 -13.94 2.38
N THR A 101 -14.57 -14.76 2.73
CA THR A 101 -14.59 -15.63 3.91
C THR A 101 -13.73 -14.98 5.00
N ASP A 102 -14.39 -14.26 5.92
CA ASP A 102 -13.71 -13.59 7.03
C ASP A 102 -13.69 -14.47 8.27
N VAL A 103 -12.51 -15.00 8.59
CA VAL A 103 -12.25 -15.80 9.80
C VAL A 103 -11.29 -15.09 10.75
N SER A 104 -11.04 -13.79 10.54
CA SER A 104 -10.30 -12.98 11.50
C SER A 104 -10.99 -13.00 12.86
N CYS A 105 -10.19 -12.95 13.92
CA CYS A 105 -10.73 -13.13 15.26
C CYS A 105 -9.95 -12.40 16.35
N SER A 106 -10.64 -11.58 17.13
CA SER A 106 -10.04 -10.87 18.24
C SER A 106 -9.33 -11.81 19.21
N GLY A 107 -8.09 -11.48 19.60
CA GLY A 107 -7.25 -12.31 20.46
C GLY A 107 -6.49 -13.46 19.77
N ALA A 108 -6.65 -13.66 18.45
CA ALA A 108 -5.92 -14.70 17.74
C ALA A 108 -4.39 -14.46 17.77
N THR A 109 -3.64 -15.55 17.90
CA THR A 109 -2.16 -15.60 17.81
C THR A 109 -1.76 -16.33 16.53
N THR A 110 -0.48 -16.36 16.18
CA THR A 110 -0.02 -17.17 15.05
C THR A 110 -0.42 -18.65 15.19
N ALA A 111 -0.43 -19.19 16.41
CA ALA A 111 -0.89 -20.56 16.68
C ALA A 111 -2.39 -20.74 16.37
N HIS A 112 -3.24 -19.79 16.74
CA HIS A 112 -4.68 -19.82 16.42
C HIS A 112 -4.97 -19.74 14.92
N VAL A 113 -4.08 -19.10 14.15
CA VAL A 113 -4.21 -19.10 12.69
C VAL A 113 -3.83 -20.46 12.13
N LEU A 114 -2.72 -21.04 12.58
CA LEU A 114 -2.11 -22.19 11.92
C LEU A 114 -2.55 -23.56 12.43
N ARG A 115 -2.75 -23.75 13.74
CA ARG A 115 -2.83 -25.09 14.34
C ARG A 115 -3.71 -25.25 15.57
N GLU A 116 -3.97 -24.19 16.32
CA GLU A 116 -4.73 -24.25 17.56
C GLU A 116 -6.15 -23.71 17.38
N ARG A 117 -7.11 -24.34 18.07
CA ARG A 117 -8.48 -23.84 18.15
C ARG A 117 -8.54 -22.61 19.04
N GLN A 118 -9.36 -21.63 18.66
CA GLN A 118 -9.68 -20.49 19.51
C GLN A 118 -11.09 -20.67 20.11
N GLY A 119 -11.15 -21.27 21.30
CA GLY A 119 -12.42 -21.74 21.86
C GLY A 119 -13.01 -22.86 21.01
N SER A 120 -14.25 -22.71 20.54
CA SER A 120 -14.90 -23.66 19.64
C SER A 120 -14.43 -23.57 18.18
N ARG A 121 -13.71 -22.50 17.82
CA ARG A 121 -13.37 -22.18 16.43
C ARG A 121 -12.17 -23.01 15.97
N PRO A 122 -12.21 -23.59 14.75
CA PRO A 122 -11.05 -24.24 14.19
C PRO A 122 -9.89 -23.25 13.96
N PRO A 123 -8.66 -23.75 13.77
CA PRO A 123 -7.58 -22.95 13.20
C PRO A 123 -8.03 -22.22 11.94
N GLN A 124 -7.70 -20.93 11.82
CA GLN A 124 -8.20 -20.10 10.71
C GLN A 124 -7.75 -20.59 9.33
N ILE A 125 -6.60 -21.27 9.25
CA ILE A 125 -6.07 -21.85 8.00
C ILE A 125 -7.03 -22.85 7.35
N GLU A 126 -7.93 -23.47 8.12
CA GLU A 126 -8.95 -24.40 7.58
C GLU A 126 -9.95 -23.70 6.64
N ALA A 127 -10.04 -22.37 6.67
CA ALA A 127 -10.87 -21.60 5.75
C ALA A 127 -10.23 -21.40 4.37
N VAL A 128 -8.93 -21.65 4.23
CA VAL A 128 -8.20 -21.52 2.97
C VAL A 128 -8.37 -22.81 2.17
N THR A 129 -8.86 -22.67 0.95
CA THR A 129 -9.13 -23.80 0.05
C THR A 129 -8.41 -23.60 -1.27
N SER A 130 -8.35 -24.64 -2.11
CA SER A 130 -7.74 -24.53 -3.45
C SER A 130 -8.43 -23.51 -4.37
N ALA A 131 -9.65 -23.07 -4.06
CA ALA A 131 -10.34 -22.02 -4.79
C ALA A 131 -9.87 -20.61 -4.40
N THR A 132 -9.32 -20.44 -3.19
CA THR A 132 -8.88 -19.15 -2.66
C THR A 132 -7.84 -18.50 -3.58
N ARG A 133 -8.06 -17.23 -3.93
CA ARG A 133 -7.18 -16.43 -4.81
C ARG A 133 -6.53 -15.24 -4.11
N LEU A 134 -7.12 -14.80 -3.00
CA LEU A 134 -6.58 -13.72 -2.20
C LEU A 134 -6.61 -14.09 -0.72
N VAL A 135 -5.51 -13.81 -0.02
CA VAL A 135 -5.43 -13.87 1.44
C VAL A 135 -4.82 -12.60 2.00
N THR A 136 -5.44 -12.02 3.04
CA THR A 136 -4.81 -11.00 3.89
C THR A 136 -4.55 -11.56 5.28
N LEU A 137 -3.46 -11.15 5.92
CA LEU A 137 -3.10 -11.57 7.27
C LEU A 137 -2.58 -10.40 8.10
N THR A 138 -3.22 -10.15 9.25
CA THR A 138 -2.72 -9.25 10.31
C THR A 138 -2.61 -10.04 11.62
N ILE A 139 -1.40 -10.41 12.04
CA ILE A 139 -1.18 -11.33 13.19
C ILE A 139 0.12 -11.02 13.93
N GLY A 140 0.34 -11.61 15.11
CA GLY A 140 1.60 -11.49 15.87
C GLY A 140 1.52 -10.57 17.09
N GLY A 141 0.65 -9.57 17.09
CA GLY A 141 0.51 -8.63 18.22
C GLY A 141 0.12 -9.31 19.53
N ASN A 142 -0.74 -10.34 19.47
CA ASN A 142 -1.11 -11.11 20.67
C ASN A 142 0.01 -12.05 21.13
N ASP A 143 0.84 -12.56 20.21
CA ASP A 143 1.99 -13.41 20.53
C ASP A 143 3.01 -12.67 21.40
N VAL A 144 3.19 -11.37 21.16
CA VAL A 144 4.08 -10.48 21.93
C VAL A 144 3.33 -9.62 22.95
N ASN A 145 2.07 -9.94 23.24
CA ASN A 145 1.22 -9.25 24.21
C ASN A 145 1.12 -7.71 24.00
N TYR A 146 1.18 -7.22 22.76
CA TYR A 146 1.30 -5.79 22.46
C TYR A 146 0.15 -4.95 23.05
N LEU A 147 -1.10 -5.30 22.75
CA LEU A 147 -2.23 -4.58 23.34
C LEU A 147 -2.38 -4.83 24.84
N GLY A 148 -1.90 -5.96 25.36
CA GLY A 148 -1.92 -6.23 26.79
C GLY A 148 -0.92 -5.35 27.55
N SER A 149 0.29 -5.16 27.01
CA SER A 149 1.34 -4.34 27.62
C SER A 149 1.00 -2.87 27.63
N ILE A 150 0.58 -2.30 26.49
CA ILE A 150 0.20 -0.89 26.41
C ILE A 150 -1.01 -0.56 27.30
N ASN A 151 -2.01 -1.45 27.39
CA ASN A 151 -3.14 -1.26 28.31
C ASN A 151 -2.70 -1.34 29.78
N ALA A 152 -1.83 -2.29 30.13
CA ALA A 152 -1.30 -2.41 31.48
C ALA A 152 -0.51 -1.16 31.89
N TYR A 153 0.36 -0.66 31.03
CA TYR A 153 1.10 0.57 31.28
C TYR A 153 0.20 1.80 31.32
N SER A 154 -0.81 1.88 30.46
CA SER A 154 -1.77 2.99 30.52
C SER A 154 -2.66 3.00 31.74
N CYS A 155 -2.98 1.82 32.27
CA CYS A 155 -3.58 1.72 33.59
C CYS A 155 -2.62 2.27 34.67
N GLN A 156 -1.36 1.82 34.68
CA GLN A 156 -0.37 2.20 35.71
C GLN A 156 -0.08 3.70 35.69
N ALA A 157 0.27 4.25 34.52
CA ALA A 157 0.57 5.67 34.35
C ALA A 157 -0.67 6.55 34.47
N GLY A 158 -1.85 6.02 34.13
CA GLY A 158 -3.14 6.70 34.24
C GLY A 158 -3.77 6.69 35.64
N GLY A 159 -3.04 6.25 36.68
CA GLY A 159 -3.48 6.28 38.08
C GLY A 159 -4.41 5.13 38.50
N GLY A 160 -4.45 4.03 37.74
CA GLY A 160 -5.23 2.85 38.08
C GLY A 160 -4.67 2.12 39.31
N THR A 161 -5.56 1.58 40.15
CA THR A 161 -5.20 0.90 41.40
C THR A 161 -5.03 -0.61 41.25
N THR A 162 -5.50 -1.20 40.15
CA THR A 162 -5.45 -2.64 39.89
C THR A 162 -5.07 -2.88 38.44
N CYS A 163 -3.79 -2.70 38.15
CA CYS A 163 -3.24 -2.80 36.80
C CYS A 163 -2.47 -4.11 36.63
N PRO A 164 -2.60 -4.80 35.48
CA PRO A 164 -1.75 -5.95 35.16
C PRO A 164 -0.27 -5.58 35.17
N THR A 165 0.59 -6.57 35.40
CA THR A 165 2.04 -6.43 35.21
C THR A 165 2.43 -6.83 33.79
N VAL A 166 3.48 -6.21 33.26
CA VAL A 166 4.01 -6.52 31.93
C VAL A 166 5.22 -7.44 32.07
N ASN A 167 5.15 -8.62 31.45
CA ASN A 167 6.26 -9.56 31.40
C ASN A 167 7.15 -9.28 30.18
N ARG A 168 8.10 -8.34 30.32
CA ARG A 168 9.02 -7.97 29.23
C ARG A 168 9.87 -9.16 28.76
N ASP A 169 10.30 -10.05 29.66
CA ASP A 169 11.11 -11.23 29.31
C ASP A 169 10.37 -12.22 28.40
N ALA A 170 9.05 -12.34 28.53
CA ALA A 170 8.25 -13.15 27.62
C ALA A 170 8.17 -12.53 26.21
N VAL A 171 8.05 -11.20 26.14
CA VAL A 171 8.08 -10.45 24.87
C VAL A 171 9.42 -10.65 24.17
N GLU A 172 10.53 -10.46 24.89
CA GLU A 172 11.88 -10.59 24.34
C GLU A 172 12.19 -12.00 23.82
N ARG A 173 11.71 -13.04 24.51
CA ARG A 173 11.86 -14.43 24.03
C ARG A 173 11.02 -14.74 22.79
N THR A 174 9.90 -14.05 22.59
CA THR A 174 8.97 -14.37 21.50
C THR A 174 9.36 -13.73 20.18
N PHE A 175 9.91 -12.51 20.22
CA PHE A 175 10.22 -11.75 19.00
C PHE A 175 11.13 -12.46 17.99
N PRO A 176 12.23 -13.14 18.39
CA PRO A 176 13.09 -13.85 17.45
C PRO A 176 12.37 -14.97 16.66
N GLU A 177 11.30 -15.54 17.22
CA GLU A 177 10.54 -16.62 16.59
C GLU A 177 9.42 -16.11 15.66
N LEU A 178 8.97 -14.88 15.87
CA LEU A 178 7.76 -14.35 15.25
C LEU A 178 7.82 -14.30 13.70
N PRO A 179 8.92 -13.86 13.06
CA PRO A 179 9.00 -13.85 11.59
C PRO A 179 8.79 -15.26 11.00
N GLY A 180 9.40 -16.28 11.63
CA GLY A 180 9.26 -17.68 11.23
C GLY A 180 7.83 -18.18 11.38
N ARG A 181 7.18 -17.89 12.51
CA ARG A 181 5.78 -18.27 12.75
C ARG A 181 4.81 -17.64 11.75
N ILE A 182 5.05 -16.39 11.34
CA ILE A 182 4.25 -15.73 10.29
C ILE A 182 4.54 -16.37 8.92
N ALA A 183 5.81 -16.67 8.62
CA ALA A 183 6.19 -17.34 7.38
C ALA A 183 5.55 -18.73 7.25
N ASP A 184 5.46 -19.50 8.34
CA ASP A 184 4.80 -20.81 8.38
C ASP A 184 3.32 -20.72 7.97
N ILE A 185 2.62 -19.65 8.39
CA ILE A 185 1.24 -19.41 7.95
C ILE A 185 1.19 -19.18 6.44
N VAL A 186 2.09 -18.37 5.88
CA VAL A 186 2.13 -18.13 4.43
C VAL A 186 2.42 -19.42 3.66
N HIS A 187 3.33 -20.26 4.16
CA HIS A 187 3.63 -21.57 3.57
C HIS A 187 2.40 -22.49 3.61
N ALA A 188 1.66 -22.52 4.72
CA ALA A 188 0.43 -23.29 4.82
C ALA A 188 -0.66 -22.78 3.87
N VAL A 189 -0.80 -21.45 3.73
CA VAL A 189 -1.73 -20.84 2.77
C VAL A 189 -1.40 -21.29 1.35
N ARG A 190 -0.13 -21.25 0.95
CA ARG A 190 0.28 -21.65 -0.41
C ARG A 190 0.15 -23.15 -0.66
N ALA A 191 0.33 -23.97 0.39
CA ALA A 191 0.09 -25.40 0.29
C ALA A 191 -1.40 -25.71 0.05
N ALA A 192 -2.30 -24.99 0.72
CA ALA A 192 -3.75 -25.14 0.56
C ALA A 192 -4.29 -24.47 -0.72
N ALA A 193 -3.71 -23.33 -1.12
CA ALA A 193 -4.13 -22.48 -2.23
C ALA A 193 -2.91 -21.98 -3.03
N PRO A 194 -2.37 -22.81 -3.96
CA PRO A 194 -1.14 -22.47 -4.69
C PRO A 194 -1.23 -21.21 -5.55
N GLU A 195 -2.44 -20.86 -6.00
CA GLU A 195 -2.74 -19.68 -6.82
C GLU A 195 -3.08 -18.44 -5.98
N ALA A 196 -3.09 -18.55 -4.65
CA ALA A 196 -3.45 -17.44 -3.78
C ALA A 196 -2.33 -16.41 -3.67
N ARG A 197 -2.69 -15.15 -3.87
CA ARG A 197 -1.84 -14.00 -3.54
C ARG A 197 -1.97 -13.70 -2.05
N VAL A 198 -0.86 -13.67 -1.33
CA VAL A 198 -0.83 -13.47 0.13
C VAL A 198 -0.32 -12.08 0.45
N HIS A 199 -1.12 -11.31 1.19
CA HIS A 199 -0.80 -9.95 1.64
C HIS A 199 -0.65 -9.92 3.16
N LEU A 200 0.55 -9.59 3.63
CA LEU A 200 0.83 -9.41 5.06
C LEU A 200 0.65 -7.93 5.41
N VAL A 201 -0.28 -7.64 6.31
CA VAL A 201 -0.64 -6.27 6.69
C VAL A 201 -0.08 -5.98 8.08
N THR A 202 0.75 -4.93 8.21
CA THR A 202 1.32 -4.51 9.50
C THR A 202 0.24 -3.89 10.41
N TYR A 203 0.57 -3.67 11.70
CA TYR A 203 -0.33 -2.98 12.64
C TYR A 203 -0.33 -1.47 12.39
N PHE A 204 -1.34 -0.76 12.91
CA PHE A 204 -1.33 0.70 12.93
C PHE A 204 -0.32 1.24 13.95
N THR A 205 0.19 2.43 13.68
CA THR A 205 0.93 3.24 14.65
C THR A 205 -0.02 3.71 15.74
N LEU A 206 0.22 3.28 16.99
CA LEU A 206 -0.65 3.60 18.14
C LEU A 206 -0.23 4.85 18.91
N LEU A 207 1.07 5.17 18.87
CA LEU A 207 1.69 6.27 19.63
C LEU A 207 2.41 7.21 18.66
N PRO A 208 2.48 8.51 18.97
CA PRO A 208 3.26 9.46 18.16
C PRO A 208 4.75 9.09 18.22
N ASP A 209 5.55 9.46 17.21
CA ASP A 209 6.97 9.06 17.12
C ASP A 209 7.83 9.51 18.30
N SER A 210 7.45 10.62 18.95
CA SER A 210 8.14 11.15 20.13
C SER A 210 7.16 11.87 21.06
N GLY A 211 7.65 12.26 22.24
CA GLY A 211 6.83 12.96 23.23
C GLY A 211 5.82 12.05 23.95
N GLY A 212 4.92 12.69 24.71
CA GLY A 212 3.84 12.04 25.43
C GLY A 212 2.52 12.11 24.69
N CYS A 213 1.57 11.26 25.08
CA CYS A 213 0.23 11.20 24.53
C CYS A 213 -0.78 11.21 25.69
N ALA A 214 -1.61 12.25 25.81
CA ALA A 214 -2.60 12.35 26.88
C ALA A 214 -3.69 11.27 26.76
N ASP A 215 -4.04 10.92 25.52
CA ASP A 215 -5.02 9.89 25.17
C ASP A 215 -4.45 8.46 25.25
N ALA A 216 -3.15 8.32 25.51
CA ALA A 216 -2.45 7.07 25.79
C ALA A 216 -1.45 7.29 26.94
N PRO A 217 -1.94 7.41 28.20
CA PRO A 217 -1.08 7.80 29.32
C PRO A 217 0.02 6.77 29.50
N LEU A 218 1.28 7.18 29.39
CA LEU A 218 2.46 6.33 29.51
C LEU A 218 3.60 7.18 30.07
N THR A 219 4.50 6.59 30.86
CA THR A 219 5.79 7.24 31.13
C THR A 219 6.63 7.28 29.85
N ALA A 220 7.64 8.15 29.79
CA ALA A 220 8.53 8.23 28.63
C ALA A 220 9.21 6.88 28.31
N GLU A 221 9.59 6.13 29.35
CA GLU A 221 10.18 4.79 29.21
C GLU A 221 9.16 3.77 28.67
N GLN A 222 7.93 3.76 29.19
CA GLN A 222 6.88 2.87 28.71
C GLN A 222 6.50 3.18 27.26
N ALA A 223 6.38 4.46 26.90
CA ALA A 223 6.12 4.86 25.52
C ALA A 223 7.25 4.45 24.57
N ALA A 224 8.51 4.59 24.98
CA ALA A 224 9.65 4.11 24.19
C ALA A 224 9.61 2.58 24.01
N TYR A 225 9.27 1.83 25.05
CA TYR A 225 9.13 0.37 24.99
C TYR A 225 7.99 -0.08 24.06
N GLU A 226 6.82 0.55 24.14
CA GLU A 226 5.69 0.20 23.25
C GLU A 226 5.93 0.60 21.79
N ARG A 227 6.68 1.67 21.53
CA ARG A 227 7.17 2.01 20.18
C ARG A 227 8.15 0.95 19.66
N ASP A 228 9.04 0.43 20.51
CA ASP A 228 9.96 -0.66 20.15
C ASP A 228 9.18 -1.93 19.76
N ILE A 229 8.16 -2.32 20.54
CA ILE A 229 7.30 -3.45 20.19
C ILE A 229 6.64 -3.23 18.83
N ALA A 230 6.08 -2.04 18.57
CA ALA A 230 5.44 -1.70 17.29
C ALA A 230 6.42 -1.82 16.12
N ALA A 231 7.62 -1.24 16.25
CA ALA A 231 8.66 -1.29 15.23
C ALA A 231 9.12 -2.72 14.95
N ARG A 232 9.30 -3.54 15.99
CA ARG A 232 9.70 -4.95 15.86
C ARG A 232 8.60 -5.82 15.28
N LEU A 233 7.32 -5.53 15.56
CA LEU A 233 6.18 -6.19 14.92
C LEU A 233 6.12 -5.89 13.41
N ALA A 234 6.30 -4.62 13.03
CA ALA A 234 6.36 -4.21 11.63
C ALA A 234 7.54 -4.89 10.91
N ALA A 235 8.73 -4.89 11.53
CA ALA A 235 9.91 -5.57 11.02
C ALA A 235 9.70 -7.09 10.87
N ALA A 236 9.16 -7.76 11.88
CA ALA A 236 8.90 -9.20 11.81
C ALA A 236 7.93 -9.58 10.69
N THR A 237 6.91 -8.75 10.45
CA THR A 237 5.96 -8.92 9.35
C THR A 237 6.65 -8.71 7.99
N ALA A 238 7.49 -7.67 7.88
CA ALA A 238 8.27 -7.39 6.68
C ALA A 238 9.29 -8.50 6.37
N ASP A 239 9.95 -9.07 7.40
CA ASP A 239 10.88 -10.18 7.27
C ASP A 239 10.16 -11.46 6.84
N ALA A 240 8.96 -11.74 7.35
CA ALA A 240 8.15 -12.87 6.91
C ALA A 240 7.68 -12.69 5.46
N ALA A 241 7.24 -11.49 5.08
CA ALA A 241 6.93 -11.15 3.69
C ALA A 241 8.18 -11.36 2.82
N ALA A 242 9.35 -11.00 3.34
CA ALA A 242 10.61 -11.13 2.64
C ALA A 242 11.03 -12.57 2.39
N ALA A 243 10.97 -13.40 3.42
CA ALA A 243 11.35 -14.80 3.36
C ALA A 243 10.42 -15.61 2.45
N THR A 244 9.14 -15.23 2.38
CA THR A 244 8.13 -15.98 1.64
C THR A 244 7.85 -15.40 0.27
N GLY A 245 8.13 -14.12 0.02
CA GLY A 245 7.67 -13.42 -1.18
C GLY A 245 6.18 -13.11 -1.15
N ALA A 246 5.56 -13.05 0.04
CA ALA A 246 4.24 -12.44 0.20
C ALA A 246 4.35 -10.91 0.04
N THR A 247 3.25 -10.28 -0.35
CA THR A 247 3.19 -8.82 -0.56
C THR A 247 3.01 -8.13 0.79
N LEU A 248 3.89 -7.20 1.13
CA LEU A 248 3.78 -6.39 2.35
C LEU A 248 2.83 -5.21 2.12
N VAL A 249 1.86 -5.03 3.02
CA VAL A 249 1.04 -3.83 3.12
C VAL A 249 1.48 -3.06 4.36
N ASP A 250 2.25 -1.99 4.16
CA ASP A 250 2.87 -1.20 5.23
C ASP A 250 1.88 -0.18 5.84
N LEU A 251 0.95 -0.70 6.63
CA LEU A 251 0.00 0.08 7.39
C LEU A 251 0.65 0.85 8.53
N ALA A 252 1.72 0.32 9.12
CA ALA A 252 2.49 0.98 10.18
C ALA A 252 3.07 2.32 9.69
N GLY A 253 3.81 2.31 8.57
CA GLY A 253 4.34 3.51 7.97
C GLY A 253 3.23 4.47 7.52
N ALA A 254 2.19 3.96 6.88
CA ALA A 254 1.09 4.78 6.38
C ALA A 254 0.22 5.44 7.46
N SER A 255 0.25 4.93 8.70
CA SER A 255 -0.53 5.45 9.83
C SER A 255 0.26 6.37 10.77
N GLN A 256 1.51 6.69 10.45
CA GLN A 256 2.26 7.73 11.17
C GLN A 256 1.50 9.06 11.12
N GLY A 257 1.43 9.76 12.25
CA GLY A 257 0.63 10.98 12.39
C GLY A 257 -0.88 10.76 12.51
N HIS A 258 -1.34 9.51 12.52
CA HIS A 258 -2.73 9.10 12.78
C HIS A 258 -2.87 8.23 14.03
N ASP A 259 -1.92 8.36 14.96
CA ASP A 259 -1.92 7.69 16.26
C ASP A 259 -3.08 8.16 17.17
N ALA A 260 -3.19 7.56 18.36
CA ALA A 260 -4.27 7.84 19.31
C ALA A 260 -4.35 9.30 19.80
N CYS A 261 -3.26 10.07 19.69
CA CYS A 261 -3.21 11.49 20.05
C CYS A 261 -3.25 12.44 18.85
N SER A 262 -3.38 11.91 17.65
CA SER A 262 -3.51 12.72 16.44
C SER A 262 -4.81 13.53 16.46
N ALA A 263 -4.81 14.69 15.79
CA ALA A 263 -6.03 15.44 15.50
C ALA A 263 -6.99 14.68 14.57
N THR A 264 -6.47 13.71 13.80
CA THR A 264 -7.23 12.84 12.89
C THR A 264 -6.86 11.39 13.14
N PRO A 265 -7.22 10.81 14.30
CA PRO A 265 -6.74 9.50 14.70
C PRO A 265 -7.36 8.41 13.83
N TRP A 266 -6.57 7.40 13.47
CA TRP A 266 -7.04 6.16 12.83
C TRP A 266 -7.27 5.04 13.84
N VAL A 267 -6.83 5.25 15.08
CA VAL A 267 -7.01 4.32 16.19
C VAL A 267 -7.68 5.03 17.36
N GLU A 268 -8.42 4.26 18.14
CA GLU A 268 -9.08 4.70 19.36
C GLU A 268 -8.06 4.95 20.48
N SER A 269 -8.41 5.83 21.43
CA SER A 269 -7.58 6.14 22.59
C SER A 269 -7.58 5.03 23.65
N TYR A 270 -6.85 5.23 24.75
CA TYR A 270 -6.92 4.37 25.94
C TYR A 270 -8.34 4.28 26.51
N ARG A 271 -9.05 5.42 26.52
CA ARG A 271 -10.42 5.56 27.05
C ARG A 271 -11.33 6.07 25.93
N PRO A 272 -11.70 5.21 24.98
CA PRO A 272 -12.48 5.66 23.84
C PRO A 272 -13.96 5.80 24.22
N ALA A 273 -14.76 6.29 23.27
CA ALA A 273 -16.20 6.40 23.45
C ALA A 273 -16.86 5.02 23.71
N ALA A 274 -18.04 5.03 24.33
CA ALA A 274 -18.76 3.80 24.64
C ALA A 274 -19.00 2.96 23.36
N GLY A 275 -18.77 1.64 23.46
CA GLY A 275 -18.89 0.71 22.34
C GLY A 275 -17.67 0.62 21.43
N ARG A 276 -16.63 1.45 21.64
CA ARG A 276 -15.33 1.36 20.97
C ARG A 276 -14.39 0.44 21.72
N SER A 277 -13.36 -0.03 21.01
CA SER A 277 -12.31 -0.86 21.60
C SER A 277 -11.02 -0.07 21.76
N THR A 278 -10.50 -0.03 22.98
CA THR A 278 -9.26 0.67 23.32
C THR A 278 -8.11 0.31 22.38
N TYR A 279 -7.41 1.33 21.85
CA TYR A 279 -6.27 1.20 20.93
C TYR A 279 -6.53 0.48 19.60
N HIS A 280 -7.78 0.11 19.30
CA HIS A 280 -8.10 -0.54 18.03
C HIS A 280 -8.40 0.49 16.95
N PRO A 281 -8.32 0.11 15.66
CA PRO A 281 -8.63 1.03 14.58
C PRO A 281 -10.11 1.44 14.58
N ASN A 282 -10.37 2.71 14.30
CA ASN A 282 -11.71 3.25 14.10
C ASN A 282 -12.14 3.12 12.62
N GLU A 283 -13.29 3.67 12.23
CA GLU A 283 -13.77 3.62 10.84
C GLU A 283 -12.80 4.27 9.84
N ALA A 284 -12.14 5.36 10.23
CA ALA A 284 -11.18 6.04 9.36
C ALA A 284 -9.96 5.15 9.14
N GLY A 285 -9.44 4.54 10.22
CA GLY A 285 -8.36 3.57 10.14
C GLY A 285 -8.70 2.36 9.28
N MET A 286 -9.88 1.76 9.47
CA MET A 286 -10.32 0.61 8.68
C MET A 286 -10.44 0.93 7.19
N ARG A 287 -10.94 2.12 6.83
CA ARG A 287 -10.98 2.59 5.43
C ARG A 287 -9.58 2.84 4.87
N ALA A 288 -8.66 3.41 5.66
CA ALA A 288 -7.28 3.63 5.24
C ALA A 288 -6.54 2.31 4.99
N ALA A 289 -6.69 1.33 5.88
CA ALA A 289 -6.15 -0.02 5.69
C ALA A 289 -6.72 -0.68 4.43
N ALA A 290 -8.03 -0.57 4.20
CA ALA A 290 -8.66 -1.10 3.00
C ALA A 290 -8.11 -0.45 1.71
N ALA A 291 -7.90 0.87 1.73
CA ALA A 291 -7.31 1.60 0.60
C ALA A 291 -5.87 1.13 0.31
N LEU A 292 -5.06 0.88 1.34
CA LEU A 292 -3.70 0.37 1.19
C LEU A 292 -3.68 -1.07 0.66
N VAL A 293 -4.54 -1.95 1.18
CA VAL A 293 -4.67 -3.31 0.66
C VAL A 293 -5.08 -3.27 -0.80
N ARG A 294 -6.08 -2.47 -1.19
CA ARG A 294 -6.47 -2.28 -2.60
C ARG A 294 -5.33 -1.76 -3.48
N SER A 295 -4.56 -0.79 -2.99
CA SER A 295 -3.38 -0.27 -3.70
C SER A 295 -2.37 -1.38 -3.95
N ALA A 296 -2.07 -2.18 -2.92
CA ALA A 296 -1.22 -3.35 -3.05
C ALA A 296 -1.80 -4.34 -4.06
N LEU A 297 -3.11 -4.63 -4.00
CA LEU A 297 -3.79 -5.54 -4.92
C LEU A 297 -3.66 -5.13 -6.38
N ALA A 298 -3.81 -3.83 -6.66
CA ALA A 298 -3.68 -3.26 -8.00
C ALA A 298 -2.23 -3.26 -8.51
N SER A 299 -1.25 -3.31 -7.61
CA SER A 299 0.18 -3.31 -7.94
C SER A 299 0.83 -4.70 -7.98
N ASP A 300 0.17 -5.70 -7.39
CA ASP A 300 0.73 -7.03 -7.21
C ASP A 300 0.96 -7.77 -8.53
N GLY A 301 2.06 -8.49 -8.63
CA GLY A 301 2.48 -9.18 -9.85
C GLY A 301 2.86 -8.26 -11.02
N LEU A 302 2.74 -6.94 -10.89
CA LEU A 302 3.15 -6.00 -11.93
C LEU A 302 4.59 -5.54 -11.71
N THR A 303 5.51 -6.08 -12.52
CA THR A 303 6.75 -5.38 -12.81
C THR A 303 6.39 -4.13 -13.61
N ARG A 304 6.28 -2.98 -12.94
CA ARG A 304 5.92 -1.73 -13.61
C ARG A 304 7.16 -0.87 -13.77
N THR A 305 7.55 -0.65 -15.02
CA THR A 305 8.49 0.43 -15.35
C THR A 305 7.72 1.73 -15.47
N ALA A 306 8.06 2.71 -14.64
CA ALA A 306 7.44 4.02 -14.59
C ALA A 306 8.50 5.11 -14.48
N ALA A 307 8.14 6.32 -14.91
CA ALA A 307 8.81 7.54 -14.49
C ALA A 307 8.12 8.08 -13.25
N PHE A 308 8.87 8.31 -12.17
CA PHE A 308 8.37 8.91 -10.94
C PHE A 308 8.42 10.43 -11.07
N ARG A 309 7.28 11.04 -11.38
CA ARG A 309 7.13 12.49 -11.51
C ARG A 309 6.94 13.12 -10.15
N SER A 310 7.70 14.16 -9.86
CA SER A 310 7.47 15.01 -8.69
C SER A 310 6.13 15.75 -8.82
N ALA A 311 5.53 16.12 -7.69
CA ALA A 311 4.49 17.15 -7.68
C ALA A 311 5.04 18.54 -8.09
N LEU A 312 6.36 18.75 -7.99
CA LEU A 312 7.03 19.91 -8.59
C LEU A 312 6.96 19.82 -10.13
N PRO A 313 6.45 20.86 -10.82
CA PRO A 313 6.17 20.79 -12.25
C PRO A 313 7.38 20.33 -13.10
N GLY A 314 7.16 19.28 -13.89
CA GLY A 314 8.11 18.81 -14.91
C GLY A 314 9.33 18.08 -14.38
N LYS A 315 9.40 17.73 -13.08
CA LYS A 315 10.54 17.03 -12.50
C LYS A 315 10.31 15.54 -12.31
N CYS A 316 11.37 14.76 -12.42
CA CYS A 316 11.38 13.31 -12.33
C CYS A 316 12.54 12.82 -11.44
N VAL A 317 12.36 11.66 -10.81
CA VAL A 317 13.46 10.90 -10.19
C VAL A 317 14.39 10.37 -11.29
N ASP A 318 15.66 10.77 -11.25
CA ASP A 318 16.61 10.59 -12.35
C ASP A 318 17.94 10.03 -11.85
N VAL A 319 18.55 9.13 -12.62
CA VAL A 319 19.92 8.66 -12.39
C VAL A 319 20.90 9.61 -13.06
N ARG A 320 21.76 10.27 -12.27
CA ARG A 320 22.67 11.29 -12.78
C ARG A 320 23.51 10.76 -13.94
N ALA A 321 23.39 11.46 -15.07
CA ALA A 321 24.10 11.17 -16.32
C ALA A 321 23.95 9.72 -16.82
N SER A 322 22.86 9.02 -16.45
CA SER A 322 22.69 7.58 -16.70
C SER A 322 23.86 6.72 -16.18
N GLY A 323 24.56 7.17 -15.14
CA GLY A 323 25.67 6.43 -14.55
C GLY A 323 25.21 5.10 -13.95
N THR A 324 26.06 4.07 -14.04
CA THR A 324 25.76 2.73 -13.51
C THR A 324 26.77 2.26 -12.46
N ALA A 325 27.67 3.14 -12.02
CA ALA A 325 28.61 2.85 -10.94
C ALA A 325 27.90 2.91 -9.59
N ASP A 326 28.37 2.12 -8.63
CA ASP A 326 27.92 2.23 -7.24
C ASP A 326 28.20 3.63 -6.70
N GLY A 327 27.21 4.20 -6.02
CA GLY A 327 27.26 5.58 -5.55
C GLY A 327 26.85 6.62 -6.60
N THR A 328 26.39 6.21 -7.79
CA THR A 328 25.85 7.16 -8.78
C THR A 328 24.67 7.92 -8.15
N PRO A 329 24.71 9.26 -8.09
CA PRO A 329 23.64 10.05 -7.47
C PRO A 329 22.30 9.86 -8.15
N VAL A 330 21.25 9.68 -7.34
CA VAL A 330 19.87 9.82 -7.80
C VAL A 330 19.41 11.25 -7.50
N GLN A 331 18.88 11.92 -8.51
CA GLN A 331 18.70 13.36 -8.53
C GLN A 331 17.30 13.75 -9.01
N LEU A 332 16.93 14.99 -8.73
CA LEU A 332 15.85 15.68 -9.39
C LEU A 332 16.32 16.14 -10.78
N TRP A 333 15.56 15.82 -11.81
CA TRP A 333 15.85 16.29 -13.16
C TRP A 333 14.58 16.55 -13.96
N THR A 334 14.64 17.46 -14.93
CA THR A 334 13.58 17.68 -15.89
C THR A 334 13.20 16.37 -16.59
N CYS A 335 11.91 16.02 -16.56
CA CYS A 335 11.43 14.79 -17.18
C CYS A 335 11.77 14.78 -18.69
N ASN A 336 12.54 13.79 -19.12
CA ASN A 336 13.10 13.67 -20.46
C ASN A 336 12.88 12.29 -21.10
N GLY A 337 12.26 11.34 -20.39
CA GLY A 337 11.89 10.02 -20.92
C GLY A 337 13.07 9.05 -21.16
N THR A 338 14.28 9.45 -20.76
CA THR A 338 15.49 8.62 -20.89
C THR A 338 15.47 7.43 -19.92
N ALA A 339 16.33 6.44 -20.16
CA ALA A 339 16.46 5.28 -19.28
C ALA A 339 16.87 5.64 -17.84
N ALA A 340 17.52 6.80 -17.62
CA ALA A 340 17.82 7.32 -16.29
C ALA A 340 16.57 7.62 -15.44
N GLN A 341 15.40 7.80 -16.07
CA GLN A 341 14.14 8.09 -15.40
C GLN A 341 13.19 6.90 -15.40
N ARG A 342 13.63 5.75 -15.93
CA ARG A 342 12.84 4.53 -16.01
C ARG A 342 13.13 3.66 -14.80
N TRP A 343 12.20 3.65 -13.87
CA TRP A 343 12.28 2.88 -12.64
C TRP A 343 11.33 1.70 -12.70
N THR A 344 11.88 0.51 -12.62
CA THR A 344 11.14 -0.73 -12.52
C THR A 344 10.86 -1.02 -11.05
N PHE A 345 9.59 -0.95 -10.68
CA PHE A 345 9.13 -1.43 -9.39
C PHE A 345 9.06 -2.96 -9.40
N LEU A 346 9.77 -3.58 -8.47
CA LEU A 346 9.70 -5.01 -8.22
C LEU A 346 8.97 -5.22 -6.88
N PRO A 347 7.72 -5.71 -6.89
CA PRO A 347 6.88 -5.88 -5.70
C PRO A 347 7.34 -7.01 -4.76
N GLY A 348 8.60 -7.44 -4.84
CA GLY A 348 9.15 -8.44 -3.93
C GLY A 348 9.23 -7.94 -2.47
N PRO A 349 9.83 -8.73 -1.58
CA PRO A 349 10.09 -8.44 -0.16
C PRO A 349 10.26 -6.95 0.23
N GLY A 350 9.20 -6.21 0.56
CA GLY A 350 9.29 -4.78 0.94
C GLY A 350 9.51 -3.77 -0.20
N GLY A 351 9.33 -4.17 -1.45
CA GLY A 351 9.41 -3.34 -2.65
C GLY A 351 10.83 -2.89 -3.01
N THR A 352 11.21 -2.93 -4.29
CA THR A 352 12.50 -2.38 -4.74
C THR A 352 12.30 -1.60 -6.03
N LEU A 353 12.89 -0.40 -6.10
CA LEU A 353 12.96 0.39 -7.33
C LEU A 353 14.29 0.15 -8.01
N ARG A 354 14.26 -0.25 -9.30
CA ARG A 354 15.46 -0.48 -10.09
C ARG A 354 15.53 0.43 -11.30
N ALA A 355 16.70 1.02 -11.54
CA ALA A 355 17.02 1.71 -12.78
C ALA A 355 18.39 1.23 -13.27
N LEU A 356 18.54 1.07 -14.58
CA LEU A 356 19.81 0.69 -15.21
C LEU A 356 20.48 -0.57 -14.60
N GLY A 357 19.67 -1.54 -14.16
CA GLY A 357 20.14 -2.79 -13.55
C GLY A 357 20.62 -2.67 -12.10
N ARG A 358 20.46 -1.51 -11.47
CA ARG A 358 20.84 -1.20 -10.09
C ARG A 358 19.61 -0.84 -9.25
N CYS A 359 19.77 -0.78 -7.93
CA CYS A 359 18.70 -0.50 -6.97
C CYS A 359 18.77 0.94 -6.46
N LEU A 360 17.61 1.56 -6.24
CA LEU A 360 17.47 2.80 -5.49
C LEU A 360 17.88 2.54 -4.03
N ASP A 361 18.89 3.24 -3.55
CA ASP A 361 19.62 2.89 -2.33
C ASP A 361 19.82 4.12 -1.44
N VAL A 362 19.55 3.98 -0.15
CA VAL A 362 19.92 4.98 0.86
C VAL A 362 21.38 4.77 1.24
N SER A 363 22.23 5.77 0.99
CA SER A 363 23.70 5.67 1.15
C SER A 363 24.10 5.10 2.51
N ASP A 364 24.97 4.10 2.47
CA ASP A 364 25.53 3.39 3.64
C ASP A 364 24.48 2.78 4.58
N GLY A 365 23.22 2.65 4.12
CA GLY A 365 22.10 2.34 4.99
C GLY A 365 21.97 3.37 6.12
N GLY A 366 22.19 4.66 5.85
CA GLY A 366 21.86 5.70 6.81
C GLY A 366 20.37 5.75 7.09
N THR A 367 19.99 6.25 8.26
CA THR A 367 18.58 6.44 8.66
C THR A 367 18.25 7.88 9.01
N ALA A 368 19.25 8.77 9.08
CA ALA A 368 19.04 10.16 9.46
C ALA A 368 18.50 11.01 8.31
N ASN A 369 17.77 12.08 8.64
CA ASN A 369 17.38 13.12 7.70
C ASN A 369 18.60 13.64 6.92
N GLY A 370 18.42 13.80 5.61
CA GLY A 370 19.46 14.30 4.72
C GLY A 370 20.42 13.23 4.20
N THR A 371 20.28 11.97 4.63
CA THR A 371 21.05 10.86 4.04
C THR A 371 20.74 10.77 2.54
N LYS A 372 21.79 10.76 1.71
CA LYS A 372 21.65 10.83 0.26
C LYS A 372 21.19 9.52 -0.35
N VAL A 373 20.45 9.65 -1.44
CA VAL A 373 19.99 8.51 -2.25
C VAL A 373 20.87 8.36 -3.48
N GLN A 374 21.17 7.10 -3.81
CA GLN A 374 22.11 6.71 -4.86
C GLN A 374 21.63 5.45 -5.58
N LEU A 375 22.28 5.13 -6.69
CA LEU A 375 22.24 3.78 -7.24
C LEU A 375 23.31 2.92 -6.58
N TRP A 376 22.92 1.70 -6.24
CA TRP A 376 23.82 0.68 -5.74
C TRP A 376 23.50 -0.70 -6.31
N GLN A 377 24.48 -1.59 -6.29
CA GLN A 377 24.27 -3.01 -6.58
C GLN A 377 23.14 -3.54 -5.69
N CYS A 378 22.18 -4.22 -6.31
CA CYS A 378 21.09 -4.83 -5.58
C CYS A 378 21.63 -5.90 -4.61
N ASN A 379 21.52 -5.66 -3.30
CA ASN A 379 22.06 -6.48 -2.23
C ASN A 379 20.97 -6.97 -1.24
N GLY A 380 19.72 -6.55 -1.45
CA GLY A 380 18.55 -7.02 -0.68
C GLY A 380 18.44 -6.45 0.74
N THR A 381 19.31 -5.50 1.11
CA THR A 381 19.27 -4.84 2.42
C THR A 381 18.08 -3.89 2.54
N GLY A 382 17.74 -3.50 3.77
CA GLY A 382 16.68 -2.53 4.05
C GLY A 382 16.91 -1.14 3.42
N ALA A 383 18.15 -0.79 3.05
CA ALA A 383 18.47 0.45 2.35
C ALA A 383 17.87 0.53 0.93
N GLN A 384 17.51 -0.62 0.36
CA GLN A 384 16.99 -0.77 -1.01
C GLN A 384 15.50 -1.10 -1.05
N ARG A 385 14.85 -0.98 0.10
CA ARG A 385 13.42 -1.21 0.26
C ARG A 385 12.67 0.10 0.11
N TRP A 386 11.67 0.10 -0.76
CA TRP A 386 10.87 1.27 -1.06
C TRP A 386 9.42 0.86 -1.24
N VAL A 387 8.54 1.46 -0.45
CA VAL A 387 7.10 1.26 -0.51
C VAL A 387 6.41 2.57 -0.86
N THR A 388 5.27 2.50 -1.54
CA THR A 388 4.45 3.68 -1.76
C THR A 388 3.60 3.94 -0.53
N GLY A 389 3.76 5.12 0.08
CA GLY A 389 2.96 5.58 1.20
C GLY A 389 1.78 6.46 0.78
N PRO A 390 1.09 7.08 1.74
CA PRO A 390 0.10 8.15 1.48
C PRO A 390 0.69 9.28 0.62
N ASP A 391 -0.18 10.07 -0.02
CA ASP A 391 0.18 11.22 -0.87
C ASP A 391 1.17 10.91 -2.01
N SER A 392 1.23 9.67 -2.48
CA SER A 392 2.23 9.21 -3.47
C SER A 392 3.68 9.36 -2.99
N SER A 393 3.91 9.26 -1.69
CA SER A 393 5.26 9.22 -1.13
C SER A 393 5.97 7.91 -1.47
N LEU A 394 7.31 7.95 -1.54
CA LEU A 394 8.15 6.77 -1.58
C LEU A 394 8.89 6.67 -0.25
N ILE A 395 8.51 5.69 0.57
CA ILE A 395 9.02 5.51 1.92
C ILE A 395 10.08 4.42 1.91
N ASN A 396 11.20 4.65 2.59
CA ASN A 396 12.15 3.59 2.92
C ASN A 396 11.78 3.01 4.31
N PRO A 397 11.23 1.77 4.39
CA PRO A 397 10.70 1.22 5.65
C PRO A 397 11.76 1.09 6.75
N ARG A 398 13.03 0.86 6.38
CA ARG A 398 14.12 0.75 7.36
C ARG A 398 14.38 2.06 8.11
N SER A 399 14.24 3.19 7.44
CA SER A 399 14.45 4.51 8.04
C SER A 399 13.15 5.18 8.51
N GLY A 400 11.99 4.72 8.02
CA GLY A 400 10.69 5.35 8.23
C GLY A 400 10.54 6.71 7.52
N ARG A 401 11.41 6.99 6.54
CA ARG A 401 11.52 8.32 5.90
C ARG A 401 11.17 8.27 4.42
N CYS A 402 10.77 9.43 3.90
CA CYS A 402 10.33 9.63 2.52
C CYS A 402 11.49 10.06 1.62
N LEU A 403 11.47 9.64 0.35
CA LEU A 403 12.31 10.21 -0.72
C LEU A 403 11.95 11.70 -0.89
N ASP A 404 12.95 12.55 -0.84
CA ASP A 404 12.80 13.99 -0.64
C ASP A 404 13.68 14.79 -1.62
N ASP A 405 13.10 15.83 -2.21
CA ASP A 405 13.83 16.94 -2.84
C ASP A 405 14.30 17.94 -1.75
N PRO A 406 15.62 18.00 -1.43
CA PRO A 406 16.13 18.81 -0.34
C PRO A 406 15.68 20.26 -0.43
N ALA A 407 15.01 20.74 0.62
CA ALA A 407 14.52 22.11 0.73
C ALA A 407 13.61 22.56 -0.44
N ALA A 408 12.94 21.61 -1.11
CA ALA A 408 12.13 21.86 -2.31
C ALA A 408 12.91 22.66 -3.38
N SER A 409 14.14 22.23 -3.65
CA SER A 409 15.13 22.92 -4.49
C SER A 409 14.62 23.28 -5.89
N THR A 410 13.75 22.46 -6.51
CA THR A 410 13.28 22.59 -7.92
C THR A 410 14.40 22.60 -8.99
N SER A 411 15.65 22.50 -8.60
CA SER A 411 16.80 22.67 -9.47
C SER A 411 17.24 21.33 -10.07
N ASP A 412 17.55 21.33 -11.37
CA ASP A 412 18.09 20.16 -12.03
C ASP A 412 19.46 19.81 -11.46
N GLY A 413 19.65 18.55 -11.13
CA GLY A 413 20.90 18.04 -10.58
C GLY A 413 20.91 17.94 -9.06
N THR A 414 19.88 18.44 -8.36
CA THR A 414 19.78 18.29 -6.91
C THR A 414 19.69 16.81 -6.54
N GLN A 415 20.66 16.31 -5.76
CA GLN A 415 20.64 14.91 -5.31
C GLN A 415 19.56 14.72 -4.25
N LEU A 416 18.68 13.74 -4.49
CA LEU A 416 17.61 13.39 -3.58
C LEU A 416 18.16 12.80 -2.28
N GLN A 417 17.36 12.89 -1.23
CA GLN A 417 17.69 12.39 0.10
C GLN A 417 16.50 11.64 0.71
N ILE A 418 16.71 11.04 1.88
CA ILE A 418 15.60 10.69 2.76
C ILE A 418 15.37 11.78 3.80
N TYR A 419 14.12 12.07 4.10
CA TYR A 419 13.72 13.02 5.13
C TYR A 419 12.42 12.58 5.80
N ASP A 420 12.15 13.04 7.02
CA ASP A 420 10.89 12.78 7.71
C ASP A 420 9.71 13.13 6.81
N CYS A 421 8.74 12.22 6.76
CA CYS A 421 7.58 12.35 5.90
C CYS A 421 6.73 13.54 6.35
N ASN A 422 6.52 14.52 5.47
CA ASN A 422 5.87 15.80 5.80
C ASN A 422 4.78 16.21 4.80
N ALA A 423 4.39 15.31 3.89
CA ALA A 423 3.32 15.47 2.90
C ALA A 423 3.46 16.67 1.94
N THR A 424 4.63 17.32 1.87
CA THR A 424 4.91 18.42 0.93
C THR A 424 5.17 17.90 -0.49
N ASP A 425 5.06 18.77 -1.49
CA ASP A 425 5.32 18.43 -2.90
C ASP A 425 6.75 17.91 -3.16
N ALA A 426 7.70 18.25 -2.28
CA ALA A 426 9.07 17.75 -2.33
C ALA A 426 9.17 16.22 -2.12
N GLN A 427 8.12 15.58 -1.61
CA GLN A 427 8.08 14.15 -1.27
C GLN A 427 7.01 13.37 -2.03
N ARG A 428 6.31 14.00 -2.98
CA ARG A 428 5.23 13.38 -3.77
C ARG A 428 5.78 12.92 -5.11
N TRP A 429 5.71 11.61 -5.37
CA TRP A 429 6.28 10.96 -6.54
C TRP A 429 5.23 10.09 -7.24
N THR A 430 4.57 10.66 -8.24
CA THR A 430 3.51 9.96 -8.97
C THR A 430 4.12 9.09 -10.08
N PRO A 431 3.89 7.76 -10.07
CA PRO A 431 4.33 6.90 -11.16
C PRO A 431 3.52 7.19 -12.43
N THR A 432 4.19 7.59 -13.49
CA THR A 432 3.62 7.76 -14.84
C THR A 432 4.19 6.73 -15.80
N PRO A 433 3.44 6.32 -16.85
CA PRO A 433 3.99 5.46 -17.90
C PRO A 433 5.32 6.03 -18.42
N ALA A 434 6.35 5.19 -18.44
CA ALA A 434 7.73 5.54 -18.74
C ALA A 434 8.00 5.78 -20.23
#